data_AF-A0A969XM36-F1
#
_entry.id   AF-A0A969XM36-F1
#
_cell.length_a   1.000
_cell.length_b   1.000
_cell.length_c   1.000
_cell.angle_alpha   90.00
_cell.angle_beta   90.00
_cell.angle_gamma   90.00
#
_symmetry.space_group_name_H-M   'P 1'
#
loop_
_entity.id
_entity.type
_entity.pdbx_description
1 polymer ?
#
loop_
_entity_poly.entity_id
_entity_poly.type
_entity_poly.pdbx_seq_one_letter_code
_entity_poly.pdbx_strand_id
1 'polypeptide(L)'
;MNGSQQAPDALAMRSAGALAYIEAEMDSLEEQLQQAPDWRPARMLLAELDWLRGKVRELADAWDRKLVVAIAGPSGAGKSTLLNALAGRELSRTGLQRPTTREVVVYAAARSDAEHLLEHLGDGAAEVHVAADARPLESFLLVDTPDTNTLPENQRLLARVLERADLVLAVFPVQNPKMLDNIAFLEPYVRHLPDGAVTPVLNMVDRVPREQLDEIVADFRVAIDRQWGREPGRVFLVSALEGVRDNGAAGGLPADERPLHDVNELRELEDLLFSSLN
;
A
#
# COMPACT_ATOMS: atom_id res chain seq x y z
N MET A 1 -13.28 -10.97 -31.90
CA MET A 1 -11.84 -10.84 -32.20
C MET A 1 -11.54 -9.37 -32.43
N ASN A 2 -10.93 -8.70 -31.47
CA ASN A 2 -10.06 -7.55 -31.72
C ASN A 2 -9.15 -7.45 -30.50
N GLY A 3 -7.94 -7.97 -30.66
CA GLY A 3 -6.89 -7.90 -29.67
C GLY A 3 -6.39 -6.47 -29.58
N SER A 4 -6.65 -5.83 -28.46
CA SER A 4 -5.86 -4.70 -28.00
C SER A 4 -4.57 -5.25 -27.41
N GLN A 5 -3.59 -5.58 -28.27
CA GLN A 5 -2.19 -5.62 -27.86
C GLN A 5 -1.82 -4.18 -27.51
N GLN A 6 -1.89 -3.85 -26.21
CA GLN A 6 -1.35 -2.60 -25.69
C GLN A 6 0.16 -2.62 -25.94
N ALA A 7 0.64 -1.59 -26.64
CA ALA A 7 2.06 -1.37 -26.82
C ALA A 7 2.71 -1.23 -25.42
N PRO A 8 3.84 -1.91 -25.15
CA PRO A 8 4.54 -1.76 -23.89
C PRO A 8 4.90 -0.29 -23.68
N ASP A 9 4.78 0.18 -22.43
CA ASP A 9 5.08 1.55 -22.04
C ASP A 9 6.47 1.96 -22.56
N ALA A 10 6.49 2.90 -23.50
CA ALA A 10 7.67 3.21 -24.30
C ALA A 10 8.82 3.80 -23.47
N LEU A 11 8.53 4.26 -22.24
CA LEU A 11 9.53 4.66 -21.26
C LEU A 11 10.13 3.42 -20.59
N ALA A 12 9.30 2.52 -20.07
CA ALA A 12 9.72 1.27 -19.44
C ALA A 12 10.58 0.40 -20.39
N MET A 13 10.17 0.30 -21.66
CA MET A 13 10.92 -0.44 -22.68
C MET A 13 12.28 0.19 -23.02
N ARG A 14 12.40 1.52 -22.97
CA ARG A 14 13.68 2.23 -23.15
C ARG A 14 14.58 2.07 -21.92
N SER A 15 14.03 2.16 -20.72
CA SER A 15 14.75 1.97 -19.46
C SER A 15 15.27 0.54 -19.34
N ALA A 16 14.44 -0.46 -19.66
CA ALA A 16 14.84 -1.86 -19.70
C ALA A 16 15.94 -2.11 -20.75
N GLY A 17 15.82 -1.52 -21.94
CA GLY A 17 16.86 -1.59 -22.97
C GLY A 17 18.18 -0.93 -22.55
N ALA A 18 18.13 0.19 -21.83
CA ALA A 18 19.31 0.86 -21.31
C ALA A 18 19.99 0.05 -20.19
N LEU A 19 19.21 -0.55 -19.28
CA LEU A 19 19.72 -1.45 -18.24
C LEU A 19 20.41 -2.67 -18.84
N ALA A 20 19.75 -3.34 -19.79
CA ALA A 20 20.32 -4.50 -20.48
C ALA A 20 21.62 -4.14 -21.24
N TYR A 21 21.69 -2.95 -21.84
CA TYR A 21 22.91 -2.46 -22.48
C TYR A 21 24.05 -2.24 -21.46
N ILE A 22 23.77 -1.63 -20.31
CA ILE A 22 24.75 -1.40 -19.25
C ILE A 22 25.26 -2.74 -18.70
N GLU A 23 24.37 -3.71 -18.44
CA GLU A 23 24.76 -5.05 -17.99
C GLU A 23 25.69 -5.74 -19.00
N ALA A 24 25.35 -5.69 -20.30
CA ALA A 24 26.18 -6.28 -21.35
C ALA A 24 27.57 -5.62 -21.47
N GLU A 25 27.67 -4.30 -21.33
CA GLU A 25 28.95 -3.58 -21.30
C GLU A 25 29.79 -3.98 -20.07
N MET A 26 29.16 -4.11 -18.91
CA MET A 26 29.83 -4.56 -17.69
C MET A 26 30.36 -5.99 -17.81
N ASP A 27 29.58 -6.90 -18.41
CA ASP A 27 30.01 -8.28 -18.68
C ASP A 27 31.22 -8.30 -19.65
N SER A 28 31.18 -7.51 -20.71
CA SER A 28 32.30 -7.37 -21.66
C SER A 28 33.55 -6.81 -20.99
N LEU A 29 33.42 -5.81 -20.12
CA LEU A 29 34.54 -5.23 -19.37
C LEU A 29 35.12 -6.24 -18.37
N GLU A 30 34.27 -6.97 -17.66
CA GLU A 30 34.70 -8.03 -16.75
C GLU A 30 35.50 -9.10 -17.49
N GLU A 31 35.02 -9.57 -18.64
CA GLU A 31 35.72 -10.57 -19.45
C GLU A 31 37.10 -10.07 -19.90
N GLN A 32 37.20 -8.83 -20.40
CA GLN A 32 38.47 -8.23 -20.82
C GLN A 32 39.47 -8.09 -19.66
N LEU A 33 38.99 -7.70 -18.47
CA LEU A 33 39.82 -7.57 -17.27
C LEU A 33 40.32 -8.92 -16.78
N GLN A 34 39.47 -9.96 -16.84
CA GLN A 34 39.84 -11.33 -16.50
C GLN A 34 40.89 -11.91 -17.45
N GLN A 35 40.88 -11.52 -18.74
CA GLN A 35 41.89 -11.92 -19.72
C GLN A 35 43.24 -11.19 -19.56
N ALA A 36 43.33 -10.17 -18.69
CA ALA A 36 44.55 -9.41 -18.43
C ALA A 36 45.03 -9.51 -16.96
N PRO A 37 45.29 -10.72 -16.42
CA PRO A 37 45.55 -10.93 -14.99
C PRO A 37 46.82 -10.24 -14.47
N ASP A 38 47.81 -10.01 -15.34
CA ASP A 38 49.07 -9.35 -15.00
C ASP A 38 48.97 -7.81 -15.02
N TRP A 39 47.85 -7.26 -15.51
CA TRP A 39 47.61 -5.83 -15.49
C TRP A 39 47.13 -5.40 -14.10
N ARG A 40 48.05 -4.86 -13.30
CA ARG A 40 47.81 -4.52 -11.88
C ARG A 40 46.51 -3.75 -11.59
N PRO A 41 46.04 -2.79 -12.42
CA PRO A 41 44.77 -2.11 -12.21
C PRO A 41 43.53 -3.02 -12.28
N ALA A 42 43.61 -4.18 -12.95
CA ALA A 42 42.45 -5.04 -13.20
C ALA A 42 41.73 -5.47 -11.91
N ARG A 43 42.47 -5.77 -10.83
CA ARG A 43 41.87 -6.15 -9.54
C ARG A 43 41.00 -5.04 -8.94
N MET A 44 41.42 -3.78 -9.04
CA MET A 44 40.62 -2.66 -8.53
C MET A 44 39.40 -2.42 -9.41
N LEU A 45 39.56 -2.49 -10.73
CA LEU A 45 38.45 -2.30 -11.67
C LEU A 45 37.40 -3.40 -11.58
N LEU A 46 37.80 -4.65 -11.31
CA LEU A 46 36.86 -5.75 -11.05
C LEU A 46 36.04 -5.52 -9.77
N ALA A 47 36.66 -5.00 -8.71
CA ALA A 47 35.93 -4.65 -7.48
C ALA A 47 34.96 -3.47 -7.71
N GLU A 48 35.38 -2.47 -8.50
CA GLU A 48 34.53 -1.35 -8.88
C GLU A 48 33.34 -1.81 -9.74
N LEU A 49 33.56 -2.74 -10.68
CA LEU A 49 32.50 -3.34 -11.48
C LEU A 49 31.49 -4.10 -10.62
N ASP A 50 31.96 -4.88 -9.63
CA ASP A 50 31.05 -5.60 -8.72
C ASP A 50 30.21 -4.63 -7.88
N TRP A 51 30.82 -3.54 -7.39
CA TRP A 51 30.10 -2.48 -6.70
C TRP A 51 29.07 -1.78 -7.61
N LEU A 52 29.46 -1.41 -8.83
CA LEU A 52 28.55 -0.82 -9.83
C LEU A 52 27.40 -1.77 -10.15
N ARG A 53 27.66 -3.08 -10.21
CA ARG A 53 26.64 -4.10 -10.52
C ARG A 53 25.62 -4.17 -9.39
N GLY A 54 26.10 -4.11 -8.15
CA GLY A 54 25.24 -3.96 -6.96
C GLY A 54 24.35 -2.72 -7.05
N LYS A 55 24.92 -1.57 -7.44
CA LYS A 55 24.14 -0.32 -7.59
C LYS A 55 23.15 -0.33 -8.73
N VAL A 56 23.50 -0.89 -9.88
CA VAL A 56 22.58 -1.04 -11.01
C VAL A 56 21.40 -1.94 -10.63
N ARG A 57 21.65 -3.04 -9.92
CA ARG A 57 20.59 -3.91 -9.39
C ARG A 57 19.69 -3.18 -8.39
N GLU A 58 20.26 -2.49 -7.40
CA GLU A 58 19.48 -1.69 -6.45
C GLU A 58 18.56 -0.68 -7.16
N LEU A 59 19.07 -0.03 -8.22
CA LEU A 59 18.30 0.93 -9.02
C LEU A 59 17.24 0.25 -9.88
N ALA A 60 17.54 -0.92 -10.47
CA ALA A 60 16.60 -1.70 -11.25
C ALA A 60 15.46 -2.25 -10.38
N ASP A 61 15.78 -2.85 -9.22
CA ASP A 61 14.82 -3.33 -8.24
C ASP A 61 13.93 -2.18 -7.73
N ALA A 62 14.53 -0.99 -7.52
CA ALA A 62 13.80 0.20 -7.14
C ALA A 62 12.85 0.73 -8.23
N TRP A 63 13.10 0.39 -9.50
CA TRP A 63 12.30 0.79 -10.66
C TRP A 63 11.17 -0.19 -10.96
N ASP A 64 11.37 -1.49 -10.68
CA ASP A 64 10.39 -2.54 -10.95
C ASP A 64 9.44 -2.78 -9.75
N ARG A 65 9.79 -2.30 -8.55
CA ARG A 65 8.90 -2.40 -7.38
C ARG A 65 7.61 -1.60 -7.59
N LYS A 66 6.50 -2.25 -7.28
CA LYS A 66 5.19 -1.59 -7.15
C LYS A 66 5.16 -0.73 -5.89
N LEU A 67 4.44 0.39 -5.96
CA LEU A 67 4.19 1.22 -4.77
C LEU A 67 3.40 0.42 -3.74
N VAL A 68 3.74 0.54 -2.47
CA VAL A 68 3.03 -0.14 -1.38
C VAL A 68 2.03 0.83 -0.73
N VAL A 69 0.74 0.57 -0.90
CA VAL A 69 -0.34 1.31 -0.25
C VAL A 69 -0.83 0.51 0.97
N ALA A 70 -0.41 0.94 2.17
CA ALA A 70 -0.80 0.29 3.42
C ALA A 70 -2.09 0.89 3.98
N ILE A 71 -3.06 0.03 4.31
CA ILE A 71 -4.29 0.39 5.03
C ILE A 71 -4.04 0.13 6.51
N ALA A 72 -3.86 1.18 7.31
CA ALA A 72 -3.46 1.09 8.71
C ALA A 72 -4.42 1.81 9.65
N GLY A 73 -4.59 1.28 10.87
CA GLY A 73 -5.57 1.81 11.83
C GLY A 73 -5.99 0.81 12.91
N PRO A 74 -6.80 1.23 13.89
CA PRO A 74 -7.21 0.41 15.01
C PRO A 74 -8.10 -0.78 14.62
N SER A 75 -8.25 -1.69 15.58
CA SER A 75 -9.23 -2.77 15.46
C SER A 75 -10.64 -2.21 15.32
N GLY A 76 -11.43 -2.80 14.43
CA GLY A 76 -12.77 -2.32 14.13
C GLY A 76 -12.83 -1.05 13.26
N ALA A 77 -11.71 -0.48 12.78
CA ALA A 77 -11.75 0.66 11.86
C ALA A 77 -12.32 0.34 10.46
N GLY A 78 -12.50 -0.95 10.15
CA GLY A 78 -13.03 -1.41 8.86
C GLY A 78 -12.01 -1.44 7.71
N LYS A 79 -10.71 -1.61 8.02
CA LYS A 79 -9.62 -1.71 7.03
C LYS A 79 -9.84 -2.81 5.98
N SER A 80 -10.15 -4.03 6.43
CA SER A 80 -10.47 -5.16 5.56
C SER A 80 -11.72 -4.92 4.69
N THR A 81 -12.71 -4.23 5.25
CA THR A 81 -13.91 -3.82 4.49
C THR A 81 -13.55 -2.79 3.43
N LEU A 82 -12.68 -1.82 3.76
CA LEU A 82 -12.17 -0.84 2.80
C LEU A 82 -11.36 -1.51 1.69
N LEU A 83 -10.49 -2.48 2.02
CA LEU A 83 -9.77 -3.27 1.02
C LEU A 83 -10.73 -3.94 0.03
N ASN A 84 -11.76 -4.62 0.52
CA ASN A 84 -12.75 -5.28 -0.33
C ASN A 84 -13.53 -4.29 -1.20
N ALA A 85 -13.87 -3.11 -0.64
CA ALA A 85 -14.57 -2.06 -1.37
C ALA A 85 -13.71 -1.57 -2.54
N LEU A 86 -12.45 -1.21 -2.27
CA LEU A 86 -11.46 -0.76 -3.27
C LEU A 86 -11.11 -1.85 -4.30
N ALA A 87 -11.14 -3.12 -3.90
CA ALA A 87 -10.90 -4.24 -4.79
C ALA A 87 -12.12 -4.63 -5.65
N GLY A 88 -13.32 -4.12 -5.30
CA GLY A 88 -14.59 -4.52 -5.90
C GLY A 88 -14.93 -6.00 -5.73
N ARG A 89 -14.27 -6.71 -4.80
CA ARG A 89 -14.44 -8.15 -4.54
C ARG A 89 -14.10 -8.48 -3.10
N GLU A 90 -14.62 -9.60 -2.60
CA GLU A 90 -14.28 -10.09 -1.26
C GLU A 90 -12.90 -10.76 -1.27
N LEU A 91 -11.90 -10.07 -0.71
CA LEU A 91 -10.53 -10.57 -0.54
C LEU A 91 -10.30 -11.02 0.89
N SER A 92 -10.69 -10.18 1.85
CA SER A 92 -10.51 -10.41 3.28
C SER A 92 -11.87 -10.62 3.94
N ARG A 93 -12.03 -11.67 4.75
CA ARG A 93 -13.30 -11.96 5.43
C ARG A 93 -13.66 -10.84 6.41
N THR A 94 -14.81 -10.20 6.22
CA THR A 94 -15.33 -9.16 7.13
C THR A 94 -16.25 -9.75 8.20
N GLY A 95 -16.06 -9.44 9.48
CA GLY A 95 -17.00 -9.81 10.55
C GLY A 95 -16.40 -10.06 11.94
N LEU A 96 -17.27 -10.23 12.95
CA LEU A 96 -16.98 -10.46 14.38
C LEU A 96 -16.49 -11.90 14.71
N GLN A 97 -16.45 -12.81 13.74
CA GLN A 97 -15.93 -14.19 13.91
C GLN A 97 -14.42 -14.30 13.68
N ARG A 98 -13.64 -13.23 13.90
CA ARG A 98 -12.18 -13.30 13.72
C ARG A 98 -11.57 -14.20 14.81
N PRO A 99 -10.83 -15.26 14.47
CA PRO A 99 -9.59 -15.49 15.19
C PRO A 99 -8.67 -14.31 14.83
N THR A 100 -8.41 -13.42 15.79
CA THR A 100 -7.28 -12.46 15.87
C THR A 100 -6.56 -12.19 14.54
N THR A 101 -6.68 -10.97 14.00
CA THR A 101 -5.90 -10.42 12.86
C THR A 101 -4.41 -10.79 12.98
N ARG A 102 -4.01 -11.90 12.37
CA ARG A 102 -2.66 -12.50 12.43
C ARG A 102 -1.91 -12.39 11.10
N GLU A 103 -2.61 -12.05 10.02
CA GLU A 103 -2.09 -12.18 8.65
C GLU A 103 -2.28 -10.86 7.91
N VAL A 104 -1.21 -10.40 7.27
CA VAL A 104 -1.23 -9.29 6.32
C VAL A 104 -1.89 -9.79 5.04
N VAL A 105 -2.77 -9.00 4.42
CA VAL A 105 -3.38 -9.36 3.14
C VAL A 105 -2.85 -8.43 2.07
N VAL A 106 -2.21 -8.97 1.04
CA VAL A 106 -1.66 -8.23 -0.10
C VAL A 106 -2.52 -8.47 -1.32
N TYR A 107 -2.98 -7.40 -1.93
CA TYR A 107 -3.70 -7.40 -3.20
C TYR A 107 -2.81 -6.86 -4.32
N ALA A 108 -2.56 -7.69 -5.33
CA ALA A 108 -1.56 -7.45 -6.38
C ALA A 108 -2.04 -7.89 -7.77
N ALA A 109 -1.47 -7.33 -8.84
CA ALA A 109 -1.73 -7.78 -10.21
C ALA A 109 -1.07 -9.14 -10.50
N ALA A 110 0.15 -9.34 -10.00
CA ALA A 110 0.87 -10.61 -10.01
C ALA A 110 1.51 -10.88 -8.64
N ARG A 111 1.77 -12.16 -8.32
CA ARG A 111 2.46 -12.51 -7.07
C ARG A 111 3.89 -11.99 -7.03
N SER A 112 4.56 -11.93 -8.18
CA SER A 112 5.92 -11.39 -8.34
C SER A 112 6.01 -9.93 -7.89
N ASP A 113 4.96 -9.15 -8.11
CA ASP A 113 4.90 -7.73 -7.71
C ASP A 113 5.04 -7.55 -6.19
N ALA A 114 4.65 -8.56 -5.40
CA ALA A 114 4.70 -8.53 -3.94
C ALA A 114 5.98 -9.15 -3.36
N GLU A 115 6.86 -9.75 -4.16
CA GLU A 115 7.99 -10.56 -3.66
C GLU A 115 8.91 -9.76 -2.73
N HIS A 116 9.30 -8.54 -3.11
CA HIS A 116 10.12 -7.66 -2.26
C HIS A 116 9.47 -7.32 -0.91
N LEU A 117 8.15 -7.17 -0.88
CA LEU A 117 7.41 -6.95 0.36
C LEU A 117 7.40 -8.24 1.18
N LEU A 118 7.08 -9.38 0.56
CA LEU A 118 7.01 -10.68 1.23
C LEU A 118 8.35 -11.09 1.86
N GLU A 119 9.47 -10.88 1.16
CA GLU A 119 10.81 -11.10 1.69
C GLU A 119 11.07 -10.25 2.94
N HIS A 120 10.62 -8.98 2.93
CA HIS A 120 10.72 -8.10 4.09
C HIS A 120 9.79 -8.47 5.22
N LEU A 121 8.65 -9.14 4.97
CA LEU A 121 7.72 -9.62 5.99
C LEU A 121 8.07 -11.01 6.53
N GLY A 122 8.84 -11.80 5.78
CA GLY A 122 9.22 -13.17 6.12
C GLY A 122 8.15 -14.21 5.76
N ASP A 123 8.57 -15.46 5.73
CA ASP A 123 7.76 -16.58 5.24
C ASP A 123 6.44 -16.75 6.01
N GLY A 124 5.34 -16.87 5.26
CA GLY A 124 4.00 -17.10 5.81
C GLY A 124 3.38 -15.92 6.56
N ALA A 125 4.00 -14.73 6.51
CA ALA A 125 3.50 -13.54 7.20
C ALA A 125 2.35 -12.83 6.47
N ALA A 126 2.12 -13.15 5.20
CA ALA A 126 1.08 -12.53 4.39
C ALA A 126 0.38 -13.51 3.44
N GLU A 127 -0.94 -13.30 3.27
CA GLU A 127 -1.75 -13.91 2.22
C GLU A 127 -1.76 -12.99 0.99
N VAL A 128 -1.55 -13.55 -0.20
CA VAL A 128 -1.49 -12.77 -1.45
C VAL A 128 -2.67 -13.14 -2.33
N HIS A 129 -3.52 -12.17 -2.63
CA HIS A 129 -4.59 -12.28 -3.62
C HIS A 129 -4.16 -11.62 -4.91
N VAL A 130 -4.24 -12.38 -6.00
CA VAL A 130 -3.83 -11.94 -7.33
C VAL A 130 -5.07 -11.64 -8.17
N ALA A 131 -5.10 -10.46 -8.80
CA ALA A 131 -6.10 -10.08 -9.78
C ALA A 131 -5.43 -9.45 -11.01
N ALA A 132 -5.07 -10.30 -11.97
CA ALA A 132 -4.41 -9.90 -13.20
C ALA A 132 -5.27 -8.97 -14.11
N ASP A 133 -6.57 -8.88 -13.85
CA ASP A 133 -7.53 -8.04 -14.59
C ASP A 133 -7.79 -6.68 -13.91
N ALA A 134 -7.26 -6.46 -12.71
CA ALA A 134 -7.43 -5.22 -11.97
C ALA A 134 -6.39 -4.18 -12.43
N ARG A 135 -6.73 -3.42 -13.48
CA ARG A 135 -5.92 -2.33 -14.04
C ARG A 135 -5.21 -1.42 -13.03
N PRO A 136 -5.81 -1.04 -11.89
CA PRO A 136 -5.11 -0.17 -10.95
C PRO A 136 -3.91 -0.81 -10.24
N LEU A 137 -3.87 -2.14 -10.14
CA LEU A 137 -2.77 -2.88 -9.50
C LEU A 137 -1.51 -2.97 -10.38
N GLU A 138 -1.56 -2.47 -11.62
CA GLU A 138 -0.38 -2.40 -12.49
C GLU A 138 0.71 -1.49 -11.91
N SER A 139 0.35 -0.52 -11.07
CA SER A 139 1.28 0.47 -10.51
C SER A 139 1.54 0.30 -9.00
N PHE A 140 0.69 -0.43 -8.27
CA PHE A 140 0.79 -0.52 -6.81
C PHE A 140 0.17 -1.80 -6.20
N LEU A 141 0.56 -2.08 -4.95
CA LEU A 141 0.01 -3.11 -4.07
C LEU A 141 -0.92 -2.45 -3.04
N LEU A 142 -2.07 -3.07 -2.78
CA LEU A 142 -2.94 -2.71 -1.66
C LEU A 142 -2.71 -3.70 -0.51
N VAL A 143 -2.42 -3.19 0.68
CA VAL A 143 -2.04 -4.03 1.83
C VAL A 143 -2.95 -3.76 3.03
N ASP A 144 -3.76 -4.74 3.42
CA ASP A 144 -4.50 -4.70 4.69
C ASP A 144 -3.59 -5.20 5.81
N THR A 145 -3.46 -4.40 6.86
CA THR A 145 -2.49 -4.63 7.93
C THR A 145 -3.15 -5.09 9.22
N PRO A 146 -2.40 -5.74 10.13
CA PRO A 146 -2.84 -5.92 11.51
C PRO A 146 -3.25 -4.60 12.16
N ASP A 147 -4.08 -4.70 13.20
CA ASP A 147 -4.57 -3.56 13.97
C ASP A 147 -3.43 -2.89 14.75
N THR A 148 -3.46 -1.58 14.96
CA THR A 148 -2.45 -0.86 15.76
C THR A 148 -2.46 -1.25 17.25
N ASN A 149 -3.62 -1.66 17.78
CA ASN A 149 -3.83 -2.02 19.20
C ASN A 149 -3.92 -3.54 19.46
N THR A 150 -3.10 -4.31 18.75
CA THR A 150 -3.05 -5.78 18.80
C THR A 150 -1.89 -6.32 19.67
N LEU A 151 -1.67 -7.63 19.64
CA LEU A 151 -0.54 -8.29 20.32
C LEU A 151 0.82 -7.81 19.78
N PRO A 152 1.91 -7.81 20.59
CA PRO A 152 3.21 -7.27 20.18
C PRO A 152 3.78 -7.88 18.89
N GLU A 153 3.57 -9.17 18.63
CA GLU A 153 4.00 -9.84 17.40
C GLU A 153 3.32 -9.26 16.15
N ASN A 154 2.03 -8.96 16.24
CA ASN A 154 1.25 -8.38 15.15
C ASN A 154 1.60 -6.89 14.97
N GLN A 155 1.93 -6.17 16.06
CA GLN A 155 2.47 -4.81 15.97
C GLN A 155 3.82 -4.78 15.24
N ARG A 156 4.70 -5.77 15.47
CA ARG A 156 5.96 -5.90 14.71
C ARG A 156 5.70 -6.18 13.24
N LEU A 157 4.71 -7.01 12.92
CA LEU A 157 4.35 -7.28 11.53
C LEU A 157 3.79 -6.02 10.83
N LEU A 158 2.90 -5.29 11.51
CA LEU A 158 2.41 -3.99 11.06
C LEU A 158 3.57 -3.00 10.83
N ALA A 159 4.51 -2.90 11.77
CA ALA A 159 5.70 -2.06 11.64
C ALA A 159 6.51 -2.40 10.37
N ARG A 160 6.72 -3.69 10.08
CA ARG A 160 7.44 -4.12 8.87
C ARG A 160 6.72 -3.73 7.59
N VAL A 161 5.38 -3.77 7.57
CA VAL A 161 4.63 -3.24 6.41
C VAL A 161 4.82 -1.73 6.29
N LEU A 162 4.67 -0.98 7.38
CA LEU A 162 4.80 0.48 7.38
C LEU A 162 6.20 0.96 7.02
N GLU A 163 7.25 0.21 7.33
CA GLU A 163 8.64 0.47 6.89
C GLU A 163 8.82 0.43 5.37
N ARG A 164 7.91 -0.26 4.66
CA ARG A 164 7.93 -0.39 3.20
C ARG A 164 6.78 0.33 2.51
N ALA A 165 5.90 0.99 3.27
CA ALA A 165 4.77 1.71 2.72
C ALA A 165 5.23 2.99 2.01
N ASP A 166 4.81 3.18 0.77
CA ASP A 166 4.99 4.43 0.03
C ASP A 166 3.81 5.38 0.28
N LEU A 167 2.62 4.82 0.50
CA LEU A 167 1.41 5.53 0.90
C LEU A 167 0.73 4.83 2.07
N VAL A 168 0.10 5.62 2.94
CA VAL A 168 -0.67 5.11 4.09
C VAL A 168 -2.09 5.67 4.04
N LEU A 169 -3.06 4.77 3.91
CA LEU A 169 -4.46 5.05 4.21
C LEU A 169 -4.67 4.87 5.72
N ALA A 170 -4.68 5.98 6.45
CA ALA A 170 -4.83 5.98 7.90
C ALA A 170 -6.32 5.97 8.27
N VAL A 171 -6.87 4.77 8.49
CA VAL A 171 -8.32 4.53 8.66
C VAL A 171 -8.72 4.55 10.13
N PHE A 172 -9.70 5.38 10.47
CA PHE A 172 -10.26 5.49 11.82
C PHE A 172 -11.79 5.40 11.80
N PRO A 173 -12.42 4.80 12.82
CA PRO A 173 -13.88 4.77 12.92
C PRO A 173 -14.43 6.14 13.31
N VAL A 174 -15.49 6.61 12.64
CA VAL A 174 -16.10 7.92 12.90
C VAL A 174 -16.65 8.07 14.33
N GLN A 175 -17.03 6.98 15.00
CA GLN A 175 -17.62 7.01 16.34
C GLN A 175 -16.59 7.33 17.42
N ASN A 176 -15.31 7.05 17.15
CA ASN A 176 -14.21 7.39 18.04
C ASN A 176 -12.92 7.57 17.23
N PRO A 177 -12.77 8.70 16.53
CA PRO A 177 -11.61 8.92 15.66
C PRO A 177 -10.37 9.34 16.44
N LYS A 178 -10.54 9.83 17.69
CA LYS A 178 -9.47 10.34 18.56
C LYS A 178 -8.82 9.23 19.39
N MET A 179 -8.63 8.04 18.83
CA MET A 179 -7.91 7.00 19.56
C MET A 179 -6.41 7.34 19.60
N LEU A 180 -6.01 8.16 20.58
CA LEU A 180 -4.69 8.78 20.67
C LEU A 180 -3.55 7.76 20.57
N ASP A 181 -3.68 6.61 21.23
CA ASP A 181 -2.65 5.55 21.16
C ASP A 181 -2.41 5.06 19.73
N ASN A 182 -3.47 4.99 18.91
CA ASN A 182 -3.37 4.53 17.51
C ASN A 182 -2.83 5.62 16.59
N ILE A 183 -3.21 6.89 16.83
CA ILE A 183 -2.62 8.03 16.12
C ILE A 183 -1.12 8.13 16.45
N ALA A 184 -0.76 7.98 17.73
CA ALA A 184 0.62 7.98 18.21
C ALA A 184 1.43 6.79 17.68
N PHE A 185 0.83 5.62 17.54
CA PHE A 185 1.50 4.46 16.94
C PHE A 185 1.95 4.73 15.50
N LEU A 186 1.14 5.43 14.70
CA LEU A 186 1.45 5.73 13.30
C LEU A 186 2.46 6.87 13.13
N GLU A 187 2.64 7.72 14.15
CA GLU A 187 3.51 8.90 14.13
C GLU A 187 4.94 8.64 13.62
N PRO A 188 5.66 7.59 14.08
CA PRO A 188 7.04 7.34 13.64
C PRO A 188 7.12 6.98 12.15
N TYR A 189 6.06 6.50 11.53
CA TYR A 189 6.04 6.11 10.12
C TYR A 189 5.55 7.26 9.25
N VAL A 190 4.42 7.87 9.63
CA VAL A 190 3.79 8.99 8.92
C VAL A 190 4.70 10.22 8.81
N ARG A 191 5.56 10.48 9.80
CA ARG A 191 6.48 11.63 9.77
C ARG A 191 7.61 11.51 8.74
N HIS A 192 7.99 10.29 8.36
CA HIS A 192 9.05 10.07 7.39
C HIS A 192 8.53 9.98 5.96
N LEU A 193 7.20 9.88 5.78
CA LEU A 193 6.56 9.87 4.48
C LEU A 193 6.46 11.28 3.89
N PRO A 194 6.59 11.44 2.56
CA PRO A 194 6.51 12.74 1.90
C PRO A 194 5.13 13.39 2.07
N ASP A 195 5.03 14.68 1.72
CA ASP A 195 3.73 15.37 1.65
C ASP A 195 2.80 14.68 0.65
N GLY A 196 1.55 14.47 1.07
CA GLY A 196 0.54 13.77 0.27
C GLY A 196 0.56 12.24 0.34
N ALA A 197 1.59 11.61 0.92
CA ALA A 197 1.65 10.14 1.05
C ALA A 197 0.79 9.57 2.17
N VAL A 198 0.24 10.40 3.05
CA VAL A 198 -0.63 9.97 4.16
C VAL A 198 -2.01 10.53 3.95
N THR A 199 -2.97 9.62 3.76
CA THR A 199 -4.38 9.94 3.50
C THR A 199 -5.22 9.51 4.70
N PRO A 200 -5.70 10.45 5.54
CA PRO A 200 -6.61 10.14 6.62
C PRO A 200 -7.99 9.73 6.07
N VAL A 201 -8.55 8.65 6.58
CA VAL A 201 -9.87 8.14 6.21
C VAL A 201 -10.70 7.97 7.48
N LEU A 202 -11.84 8.65 7.57
CA LEU A 202 -12.88 8.37 8.54
C LEU A 202 -13.85 7.38 7.93
N ASN A 203 -13.92 6.18 8.47
CA ASN A 203 -14.81 5.13 8.00
C ASN A 203 -16.07 5.04 8.87
N MET A 204 -17.10 4.38 8.35
CA MET A 204 -18.41 4.20 8.99
C MET A 204 -19.16 5.52 9.19
N VAL A 205 -18.91 6.52 8.35
CA VAL A 205 -19.52 7.86 8.50
C VAL A 205 -21.04 7.82 8.49
N ASP A 206 -21.62 6.84 7.81
CA ASP A 206 -23.06 6.56 7.76
C ASP A 206 -23.68 6.14 9.11
N ARG A 207 -22.87 6.00 10.16
CA ARG A 207 -23.30 5.59 11.51
C ARG A 207 -23.42 6.74 12.50
N VAL A 208 -23.11 7.96 12.09
CA VAL A 208 -23.35 9.17 12.88
C VAL A 208 -24.31 10.10 12.14
N PRO A 209 -25.05 10.99 12.83
CA PRO A 209 -25.88 11.99 12.17
C PRO A 209 -25.03 12.90 11.28
N ARG A 210 -25.57 13.27 10.11
CA ARG A 210 -24.85 14.06 9.10
C ARG A 210 -24.38 15.39 9.66
N GLU A 211 -25.18 16.02 10.51
CA GLU A 211 -24.85 17.30 11.15
C GLU A 211 -23.64 17.24 12.11
N GLN A 212 -23.22 16.05 12.54
CA GLN A 212 -22.07 15.88 13.45
C GLN A 212 -20.75 15.70 12.70
N LEU A 213 -20.78 15.40 11.40
CA LEU A 213 -19.58 15.07 10.63
C LEU A 213 -18.57 16.22 10.62
N ASP A 214 -19.01 17.46 10.41
CA ASP A 214 -18.12 18.62 10.34
C ASP A 214 -17.34 18.84 11.66
N GLU A 215 -18.02 18.69 12.80
CA GLU A 215 -17.40 18.78 14.12
C GLU A 215 -16.39 17.65 14.33
N ILE A 216 -16.79 16.40 14.04
CA ILE A 216 -15.94 15.21 14.18
C ILE A 216 -14.68 15.33 13.30
N VAL A 217 -14.82 15.81 12.06
CA VAL A 217 -13.70 16.02 11.13
C VAL A 217 -12.75 17.08 11.63
N ALA A 218 -13.26 18.25 12.05
CA ALA A 218 -12.44 19.32 12.58
C ALA A 218 -11.62 18.84 13.80
N ASP A 219 -12.28 18.14 14.70
CA ASP A 219 -11.70 17.56 15.89
C ASP A 219 -10.64 16.48 15.60
N PHE A 220 -10.91 15.62 14.61
CA PHE A 220 -9.96 14.61 14.17
C PHE A 220 -8.73 15.24 13.51
N ARG A 221 -8.91 16.27 12.67
CA ARG A 221 -7.82 17.03 12.04
C ARG A 221 -6.89 17.63 13.09
N VAL A 222 -7.44 18.23 14.15
CA VAL A 222 -6.62 18.78 15.25
C VAL A 222 -5.83 17.68 15.97
N ALA A 223 -6.44 16.50 16.19
CA ALA A 223 -5.77 15.40 16.87
C ALA A 223 -4.58 14.86 16.06
N ILE A 224 -4.75 14.63 14.75
CA ILE A 224 -3.70 14.12 13.87
C ILE A 224 -2.62 15.18 13.60
N ASP A 225 -2.99 16.45 13.43
CA ASP A 225 -2.02 17.55 13.27
C ASP A 225 -1.10 17.64 14.50
N ARG A 226 -1.70 17.66 15.70
CA ARG A 226 -0.97 17.73 16.96
C ARG A 226 -0.03 16.54 17.17
N GLN A 227 -0.47 15.33 16.82
CA GLN A 227 0.31 14.12 17.06
C GLN A 227 1.38 13.89 15.98
N TRP A 228 1.02 14.02 14.70
CA TRP A 228 1.94 13.77 13.59
C TRP A 228 2.84 14.97 13.31
N GLY A 229 2.52 16.16 13.82
CA GLY A 229 3.34 17.36 13.64
C GLY A 229 3.37 17.87 12.21
N ARG A 230 2.28 17.63 11.45
CA ARG A 230 2.12 18.05 10.06
C ARG A 230 0.64 18.29 9.77
N GLU A 231 0.37 19.27 8.92
CA GLU A 231 -1.01 19.56 8.51
C GLU A 231 -1.58 18.34 7.78
N PRO A 232 -2.72 17.80 8.25
CA PRO A 232 -3.33 16.67 7.59
C PRO A 232 -3.89 17.09 6.24
N GLY A 233 -3.64 16.26 5.23
CA GLY A 233 -4.30 16.35 3.93
C GLY A 233 -5.81 16.23 4.05
N ARG A 234 -6.49 16.09 2.91
CA ARG A 234 -7.94 15.87 2.89
C ARG A 234 -8.29 14.62 3.71
N VAL A 235 -9.25 14.74 4.61
CA VAL A 235 -9.84 13.60 5.33
C VAL A 235 -10.98 13.07 4.47
N PHE A 236 -10.94 11.80 4.10
CA PHE A 236 -12.00 11.17 3.32
C PHE A 236 -13.08 10.58 4.24
N LEU A 237 -14.35 10.83 3.91
CA LEU A 237 -15.52 10.36 4.65
C LEU A 237 -16.13 9.14 3.96
N VAL A 238 -15.80 7.94 4.45
CA VAL A 238 -16.10 6.68 3.76
C VAL A 238 -17.13 5.84 4.51
N SER A 239 -18.05 5.25 3.77
CA SER A 239 -18.82 4.09 4.21
C SER A 239 -18.40 2.88 3.38
N ALA A 240 -17.35 2.18 3.84
CA ALA A 240 -16.77 1.07 3.09
C ALA A 240 -17.77 -0.09 2.93
N LEU A 241 -18.66 -0.28 3.91
CA LEU A 241 -19.66 -1.34 3.88
C LEU A 241 -20.70 -1.12 2.78
N GLU A 242 -21.16 0.13 2.61
CA GLU A 242 -22.05 0.49 1.50
C GLU A 242 -21.33 0.33 0.16
N GLY A 243 -20.04 0.68 0.07
CA GLY A 243 -19.23 0.42 -1.13
C GLY A 243 -19.14 -1.06 -1.51
N VAL A 244 -18.96 -1.96 -0.54
CA VAL A 244 -18.99 -3.41 -0.78
C VAL A 244 -20.36 -3.88 -1.25
N ARG A 245 -21.46 -3.30 -0.73
CA ARG A 245 -22.84 -3.59 -1.17
C ARG A 245 -23.07 -3.16 -2.61
N ASP A 246 -22.67 -1.94 -2.97
CA ASP A 246 -22.82 -1.38 -4.31
C ASP A 246 -22.03 -2.18 -5.36
N ASN A 247 -20.84 -2.66 -5.00
CA ASN A 247 -19.98 -3.45 -5.89
C ASN A 247 -20.40 -4.93 -5.99
N GLY A 248 -21.46 -5.36 -5.30
CA GLY A 248 -21.92 -6.76 -5.31
C GLY A 248 -20.97 -7.75 -4.63
N ALA A 249 -19.94 -7.25 -3.94
CA ALA A 249 -18.97 -8.04 -3.17
C ALA A 249 -19.51 -8.48 -1.79
N ALA A 250 -20.73 -8.04 -1.43
CA ALA A 250 -21.40 -8.38 -0.19
C ALA A 250 -22.01 -9.79 -0.21
N GLY A 251 -21.21 -10.80 0.11
CA GLY A 251 -21.73 -12.09 0.57
C GLY A 251 -22.35 -11.98 1.96
N GLY A 252 -23.66 -11.79 2.07
CA GLY A 252 -24.41 -12.05 3.31
C GLY A 252 -24.17 -11.10 4.49
N LEU A 253 -24.13 -9.78 4.27
CA LEU A 253 -24.05 -8.80 5.35
C LEU A 253 -25.40 -8.67 6.11
N PRO A 254 -25.38 -8.40 7.44
CA PRO A 254 -26.60 -8.24 8.24
C PRO A 254 -27.53 -7.15 7.69
N ALA A 255 -28.83 -7.45 7.63
CA ALA A 255 -29.87 -6.61 7.02
C ALA A 255 -30.40 -5.49 7.94
N ASP A 256 -29.97 -5.45 9.21
CA ASP A 256 -30.47 -4.57 10.27
C ASP A 256 -29.76 -3.21 10.34
N GLU A 257 -28.64 -3.08 9.64
CA GLU A 257 -27.81 -1.90 9.67
C GLU A 257 -28.10 -1.00 8.46
N ARG A 258 -29.07 -0.09 8.60
CA ARG A 258 -29.35 0.97 7.62
C ARG A 258 -28.45 2.20 7.87
N PRO A 259 -27.90 2.83 6.83
CA PRO A 259 -27.14 4.06 6.96
C PRO A 259 -28.05 5.21 7.41
N LEU A 260 -27.52 6.12 8.24
CA LEU A 260 -28.23 7.34 8.69
C LEU A 260 -28.29 8.41 7.58
N HIS A 261 -27.36 8.37 6.63
CA HIS A 261 -27.28 9.26 5.48
C HIS A 261 -26.44 8.63 4.35
N ASP A 262 -26.39 9.30 3.21
CA ASP A 262 -25.76 8.84 1.96
C ASP A 262 -24.33 9.35 1.73
N VAL A 263 -23.75 10.13 2.65
CA VAL A 263 -22.36 10.60 2.55
C VAL A 263 -21.40 9.42 2.44
N ASN A 264 -20.72 9.31 1.31
CA ASN A 264 -19.69 8.31 1.06
C ASN A 264 -18.74 8.81 -0.04
N GLU A 265 -17.51 9.15 0.34
CA GLU A 265 -16.46 9.64 -0.56
C GLU A 265 -15.53 8.52 -1.05
N LEU A 266 -16.02 7.26 -1.08
CA LEU A 266 -15.22 6.13 -1.52
C LEU A 266 -14.74 6.31 -2.97
N ARG A 267 -15.57 6.85 -3.87
CA ARG A 267 -15.19 7.08 -5.27
C ARG A 267 -14.10 8.14 -5.39
N GLU A 268 -14.17 9.20 -4.61
CA GLU A 268 -13.13 10.22 -4.57
C GLU A 268 -11.82 9.67 -4.00
N LEU A 269 -11.88 8.73 -3.05
CA LEU A 269 -10.71 8.01 -2.55
C LEU A 269 -10.13 7.07 -3.62
N GLU A 270 -10.99 6.36 -4.35
CA GLU A 270 -10.61 5.54 -5.52
C GLU A 270 -9.94 6.41 -6.58
N ASP A 271 -10.54 7.55 -6.94
CA ASP A 271 -9.97 8.49 -7.89
C ASP A 271 -8.61 8.99 -7.39
N LEU A 272 -8.45 9.33 -6.11
CA LEU A 272 -7.14 9.74 -5.57
C LEU A 272 -6.08 8.65 -5.79
N LEU A 273 -6.41 7.39 -5.45
CA LEU A 273 -5.49 6.26 -5.55
C LEU A 273 -5.19 5.87 -7.01
N PHE A 274 -6.21 5.90 -7.88
CA PHE A 274 -6.13 5.36 -9.22
C PHE A 274 -5.82 6.42 -10.30
N SER A 275 -6.10 7.70 -10.04
CA SER A 275 -5.82 8.80 -10.99
C SER A 275 -4.48 9.49 -10.72
N SER A 276 -4.00 9.52 -9.48
CA SER A 276 -2.69 10.13 -9.14
C SER A 276 -1.48 9.28 -9.56
N LEU A 277 -1.73 8.03 -10.01
CA LEU A 277 -0.72 7.02 -10.34
C LEU A 277 -0.73 6.61 -11.83
N ASN A 278 -1.51 7.31 -12.67
CA ASN A 278 -1.58 7.13 -14.12
C ASN A 278 -1.09 8.37 -14.87
#